data_AF-A0A8T4M470-F1
#
_entry.id   AF-A0A8T4M470-F1
#
_cell.length_a   1.000
_cell.length_b   1.000
_cell.length_c   1.000
_cell.angle_alpha   90.00
_cell.angle_beta   90.00
_cell.angle_gamma   90.00
#
_symmetry.space_group_name_H-M   'P 1'
#
loop_
_entity.id
_entity.type
_entity.pdbx_description
1 polymer ?
#
loop_
_entity_poly.entity_id
_entity_poly.type
_entity_poly.pdbx_seq_one_letter_code
_entity_poly.pdbx_strand_id
1 'polypeptide(L)' 'MGSATVSLKKWGSSLGVVIPAELVEEEKLEEKEKVIIEVKKISTLSDVFGSLKEWKADAQKLKDEARRGW' A
#
# COMPACT_ATOMS: atom_id res chain seq x y z
N MET A 1 -18.93 -12.00 -1.17
CA MET A 1 -17.89 -11.04 -0.75
C MET A 1 -16.83 -10.98 -1.82
N GLY A 2 -17.13 -10.26 -2.90
CA GLY A 2 -16.15 -9.92 -3.93
C GLY A 2 -15.06 -9.00 -3.36
N SER A 3 -13.82 -9.18 -3.80
CA SER A 3 -12.70 -8.29 -3.49
C SER A 3 -12.21 -7.61 -4.76
N ALA A 4 -12.19 -6.29 -4.81
CA ALA A 4 -11.68 -5.53 -5.95
C ALA A 4 -10.43 -4.72 -5.56
N THR A 5 -9.43 -4.70 -6.44
CA THR A 5 -8.28 -3.80 -6.30
C THR A 5 -8.59 -2.47 -6.97
N VAL A 6 -8.52 -1.40 -6.20
CA VAL A 6 -8.98 -0.07 -6.61
C VAL A 6 -7.96 0.98 -6.20
N SER A 7 -7.81 2.01 -7.04
CA SER A 7 -6.92 3.14 -6.75
C SER A 7 -7.64 4.18 -5.92
N LEU A 8 -7.02 4.61 -4.83
CA LEU A 8 -7.52 5.72 -4.02
C LEU A 8 -7.40 7.03 -4.82
N LYS A 9 -8.43 7.87 -4.73
CA LYS A 9 -8.47 9.20 -5.34
C LYS A 9 -8.67 10.28 -4.28
N LYS A 10 -8.11 11.47 -4.50
CA LYS A 10 -8.29 12.62 -3.61
C LYS A 10 -9.65 13.28 -3.87
N TRP A 11 -10.47 13.40 -2.85
CA TRP A 11 -11.73 14.13 -2.84
C TRP A 11 -11.67 15.22 -1.76
N GLY A 12 -11.38 16.45 -2.18
CA GLY A 12 -11.17 17.56 -1.25
C GLY A 12 -10.01 17.27 -0.30
N SER A 13 -10.31 17.20 1.00
CA SER A 13 -9.36 16.87 2.08
C SER A 13 -9.28 15.37 2.41
N SER A 14 -10.04 14.52 1.72
CA SER A 14 -10.17 13.09 2.02
C SER A 14 -9.70 12.21 0.85
N LEU A 15 -9.50 10.92 1.13
CA LEU A 15 -9.32 9.90 0.10
C LEU A 15 -10.63 9.13 -0.08
N GLY A 16 -11.03 8.96 -1.32
CA GLY A 16 -12.19 8.19 -1.73
C GLY A 16 -11.82 7.05 -2.66
N VAL A 17 -12.77 6.16 -2.86
CA VAL A 17 -12.65 5.01 -3.74
C VAL A 17 -13.91 4.92 -4.59
N VAL A 18 -13.75 4.53 -5.86
CA VAL A 18 -14.88 4.28 -6.76
C VAL A 18 -15.13 2.79 -6.79
N ILE A 19 -16.36 2.37 -6.48
CA ILE A 19 -16.77 0.98 -6.60
C ILE A 19 -17.03 0.69 -8.09
N PRO A 20 -16.40 -0.32 -8.70
CA PRO A 20 -16.64 -0.70 -10.09
C PRO A 20 -18.11 -1.08 -10.31
N ALA A 21 -18.66 -0.76 -11.49
CA ALA A 21 -20.07 -1.06 -11.81
C ALA A 21 -20.38 -2.56 -11.71
N GLU A 22 -19.45 -3.42 -12.10
CA GLU A 22 -19.59 -4.88 -11.99
C GLU A 22 -19.90 -5.30 -10.54
N LEU A 23 -19.17 -4.76 -9.56
CA LEU A 23 -19.37 -5.09 -8.15
C LEU A 23 -20.67 -4.48 -7.60
N VAL A 24 -21.08 -3.31 -8.12
CA VAL A 24 -22.36 -2.68 -7.78
C VAL A 24 -23.53 -3.56 -8.24
N GLU A 25 -23.45 -4.11 -9.46
CA GLU A 25 -24.49 -4.99 -10.01
C GLU A 25 -24.52 -6.36 -9.32
N GLU A 26 -23.36 -6.98 -9.09
CA GLU A 26 -23.24 -8.30 -8.46
C GLU A 26 -23.73 -8.30 -7.00
N GLU A 27 -23.30 -7.31 -6.21
CA GLU A 27 -23.67 -7.20 -4.79
C GLU A 27 -24.94 -6.34 -4.58
N LYS A 28 -25.57 -5.88 -5.67
CA LYS A 28 -26.82 -5.08 -5.69
C LYS A 28 -26.77 -3.85 -4.77
N LEU A 29 -25.67 -3.13 -4.83
CA LEU A 29 -25.44 -1.96 -4.00
C LEU A 29 -26.29 -0.78 -4.48
N GLU A 30 -26.94 -0.09 -3.56
CA GLU A 30 -27.73 1.11 -3.85
C GLU A 30 -27.06 2.38 -3.33
N GLU A 31 -27.40 3.50 -3.97
CA GLU A 31 -26.95 4.81 -3.49
C GLU A 31 -27.44 5.06 -2.05
N LYS A 32 -26.55 5.57 -1.19
CA LYS A 32 -26.78 5.89 0.24
C LYS A 32 -26.85 4.68 1.18
N GLU A 33 -26.61 3.48 0.69
CA GLU A 33 -26.43 2.33 1.55
C GLU A 33 -25.12 2.42 2.36
N LYS A 34 -25.12 1.85 3.57
CA LYS A 34 -23.91 1.75 4.40
C LYS A 34 -23.22 0.43 4.11
N VAL A 35 -21.94 0.50 3.74
CA VAL A 35 -21.10 -0.68 3.48
C VAL A 35 -19.92 -0.74 4.43
N ILE A 36 -19.42 -1.95 4.68
CA ILE A 36 -18.18 -2.19 5.43
C ILE A 36 -17.04 -2.30 4.43
N ILE A 37 -15.96 -1.54 4.65
CA ILE A 37 -14.78 -1.53 3.77
C ILE A 37 -13.58 -2.07 4.55
N GLU A 38 -12.97 -3.16 4.05
CA GLU A 38 -11.68 -3.66 4.52
C GLU A 38 -10.56 -3.11 3.62
N VAL A 39 -9.61 -2.37 4.18
CA VAL A 39 -8.52 -1.75 3.41
C VAL A 39 -7.23 -2.55 3.59
N LYS A 40 -6.69 -3.07 2.48
CA LYS A 40 -5.39 -3.74 2.43
C LYS A 40 -4.47 -2.97 1.48
N LYS A 41 -3.35 -2.44 2.00
CA LYS A 41 -2.37 -1.72 1.19
C LYS A 41 -1.58 -2.72 0.35
N ILE A 42 -1.56 -2.53 -0.97
CA ILE A 42 -0.68 -3.29 -1.85
C ILE A 42 0.70 -2.62 -1.80
N SER A 43 1.63 -3.23 -1.07
CA SER A 43 3.05 -2.85 -1.10
C SER A 43 3.72 -3.50 -2.30
N THR A 44 4.32 -2.71 -3.19
CA THR A 44 5.17 -3.23 -4.26
C THR A 44 6.53 -3.59 -3.66
N LEU A 45 7.18 -4.66 -4.14
CA LEU A 45 8.53 -5.05 -3.70
C LEU A 45 9.53 -3.89 -3.79
N SER A 46 9.31 -2.91 -4.66
CA SER A 46 10.11 -1.69 -4.79
C SER A 46 10.21 -0.88 -3.50
N ASP A 47 9.16 -0.82 -2.67
CA ASP A 47 9.20 -0.16 -1.36
C ASP A 47 10.12 -0.90 -0.36
N VAL A 48 10.16 -2.24 -0.46
CA VAL A 48 11.02 -3.11 0.37
C VAL A 48 12.48 -3.09 -0.13
N PHE A 49 12.69 -2.98 -1.44
CA PHE A 49 14.03 -2.82 -2.02
C PHE A 49 14.63 -1.44 -1.69
N GLY A 50 13.81 -0.40 -1.54
CA GLY A 50 14.24 0.92 -1.06
C GLY A 50 14.87 0.85 0.33
N SER A 51 14.21 0.20 1.28
CA SER A 51 14.74 0.03 2.65
C SER A 51 15.94 -0.92 2.73
N LEU A 52 16.02 -1.94 1.86
CA LEU A 52 17.22 -2.78 1.69
C LEU A 52 18.42 -2.02 1.09
N LYS A 53 18.17 -0.98 0.28
CA LYS A 53 19.23 -0.12 -0.27
C LYS A 53 19.81 0.80 0.81
N GLU A 54 18.98 1.26 1.75
CA GLU A 54 19.43 1.97 2.95
C GLU A 54 20.28 1.04 3.85
N TRP A 55 19.90 -0.24 4.00
CA TRP A 55 20.70 -1.24 4.72
C TRP A 55 22.10 -1.46 4.09
N LYS A 56 22.23 -1.39 2.76
CA LYS A 56 23.56 -1.49 2.10
C LYS A 56 24.48 -0.33 2.46
N ALA A 57 23.93 0.86 2.74
CA ALA A 57 24.73 2.00 3.21
C ALA A 57 25.28 1.75 4.64
N ASP A 58 24.48 1.13 5.52
CA ASP A 58 24.95 0.71 6.85
C ASP A 58 25.96 -0.45 6.80
N ALA A 59 25.87 -1.34 5.81
CA ALA A 59 26.83 -2.44 5.65
C ALA A 59 28.27 -1.96 5.32
N GLN A 60 28.44 -0.79 4.69
CA GLN A 60 29.76 -0.17 4.54
C GLN A 60 30.27 0.38 5.87
N LYS A 61 29.41 1.05 6.63
CA LYS A 61 29.74 1.60 7.95
C LYS A 61 30.15 0.52 8.94
N LEU A 62 29.44 -0.62 8.93
CA LEU A 62 29.77 -1.81 9.72
C LEU A 62 31.12 -2.45 9.31
N LYS A 63 31.43 -2.49 8.01
CA LYS A 63 32.75 -2.95 7.51
C LYS A 63 33.88 -2.02 7.90
N ASP A 64 33.64 -0.71 7.92
CA ASP A 64 34.64 0.29 8.29
C ASP A 64 34.90 0.30 9.80
N GLU A 65 33.86 0.07 10.63
CA GLU A 65 34.03 -0.14 12.08
C GLU A 65 34.80 -1.44 12.38
N ALA A 66 34.51 -2.52 11.66
CA ALA A 66 35.26 -3.78 11.78
C ALA A 66 36.75 -3.65 11.39
N ARG A 67 37.10 -2.73 10.48
CA ARG A 67 38.50 -2.42 10.12
C ARG A 67 39.23 -1.54 11.13
N ARG A 68 38.51 -0.75 11.94
CA ARG A 68 39.09 0.14 12.95
C ARG A 68 39.32 -0.56 14.30
N GLY A 69 38.73 -1.74 14.49
CA GLY A 69 38.85 -2.55 15.70
C GLY A 69 40.01 -3.56 15.71
N TRP A 70 40.98 -3.45 14.79
CA TRP A 70 42.18 -4.30 14.74
C TRP A 70 43.46 -3.47 14.74
#